data_AF-A0A928IKG7-F1
#
_entry.id   AF-A0A928IKG7-F1
#
_cell.length_a   1.000
_cell.length_b   1.000
_cell.length_c   1.000
_cell.angle_alpha   90.00
_cell.angle_beta   90.00
_cell.angle_gamma   90.00
#
_symmetry.space_group_name_H-M   'P 1'
#
loop_
_entity.id
_entity.type
_entity.pdbx_description
1 polymer ?
#
loop_
_entity_poly.entity_id
_entity_poly.type
_entity_poly.pdbx_seq_one_letter_code
_entity_poly.pdbx_strand_id
1 'polypeptide(L)' 'MPKLDRIKCPICGTEIEDELFVPCPYCEWAYVGIEDVLEEDEQEAFNLMSLKDARTLFKKGLTKWGDPLPQRPKAK' A
#
# COMPACT_ATOMS: atom_id res chain seq x y z
N MET A 1 23.90 -10.63 0.80
CA MET A 1 22.55 -10.40 0.25
C MET A 1 22.50 -8.95 -0.23
N PRO A 2 22.09 -8.68 -1.48
CA PRO A 2 21.88 -7.30 -1.90
C PRO A 2 20.89 -6.64 -0.93
N LYS A 3 21.12 -5.38 -0.56
CA LYS A 3 20.13 -4.61 0.19
C LYS A 3 18.96 -4.38 -0.75
N LEU A 4 17.78 -4.86 -0.36
CA LEU A 4 16.53 -4.49 -1.03
C LEU A 4 16.33 -3.00 -0.81
N ASP A 5 16.02 -2.27 -1.88
CA ASP A 5 15.70 -0.86 -1.76
C ASP A 5 14.42 -0.70 -0.95
N ARG A 6 14.34 0.36 -0.15
CA ARG A 6 13.14 0.70 0.62
C ARG A 6 12.31 1.69 -0.16
N ILE A 7 11.04 1.39 -0.33
CA ILE A 7 10.08 2.25 -1.01
C ILE A 7 9.01 2.72 -0.03
N LYS A 8 8.37 3.86 -0.34
CA LYS A 8 7.24 4.36 0.45
C LYS A 8 5.94 3.86 -0.17
N CYS A 9 5.11 3.20 0.61
CA CYS A 9 3.78 2.79 0.18
C CYS A 9 2.98 4.03 -0.30
N PRO A 10 2.41 4.02 -1.51
CA PRO A 10 1.70 5.17 -2.09
C PRO A 10 0.35 5.46 -1.44
N ILE A 11 -0.13 4.56 -0.57
CA ILE A 11 -1.41 4.68 0.14
C ILE A 11 -1.22 5.24 1.55
N CYS A 12 -0.33 4.64 2.34
CA CYS A 12 -0.17 4.96 3.77
C CYS A 12 1.17 5.60 4.15
N GLY A 13 2.15 5.61 3.24
CA GLY A 13 3.49 6.15 3.46
C GLY A 13 4.44 5.26 4.28
N THR A 14 4.02 4.06 4.68
CA THR A 14 4.90 3.09 5.36
C THR A 14 6.07 2.71 4.46
N GLU A 15 7.29 2.71 5.00
CA GLU A 15 8.46 2.14 4.33
C GLU A 15 8.30 0.62 4.26
N ILE A 16 8.35 0.08 3.05
CA ILE A 16 8.31 -1.36 2.78
C ILE A 16 9.57 -1.75 2.02
N GLU A 17 10.01 -2.99 2.23
CA GLU A 17 11.07 -3.57 1.42
C GLU A 17 10.52 -3.79 0.01
N ASP A 18 11.31 -3.45 -1.01
CA ASP A 18 10.96 -3.68 -2.42
C ASP A 18 11.08 -5.17 -2.76
N GLU A 19 10.25 -5.97 -2.09
CA GLU A 19 10.06 -7.38 -2.39
C GLU A 19 8.84 -7.52 -3.30
N LEU A 20 9.08 -8.00 -4.51
CA LEU A 20 8.02 -8.39 -5.45
C LEU A 20 7.00 -9.26 -4.70
N PHE A 21 5.74 -8.85 -4.71
CA PHE A 21 4.59 -9.57 -4.15
C PHE A 21 4.35 -9.49 -2.64
N VAL A 22 5.06 -8.67 -1.86
CA VAL A 22 4.73 -8.48 -0.44
C VAL A 22 3.75 -7.30 -0.28
N PRO A 23 2.50 -7.53 0.18
CA PRO A 23 1.59 -6.44 0.46
C PRO A 23 2.11 -5.57 1.60
N CYS A 24 1.80 -4.27 1.55
CA CYS A 24 2.11 -3.35 2.63
C CYS A 24 1.56 -3.91 3.96
N PRO A 25 2.40 -4.08 5.00
CA PRO A 25 1.97 -4.71 6.25
C PRO A 25 0.96 -3.87 7.06
N TYR A 26 0.67 -2.65 6.60
CA TYR A 26 -0.22 -1.72 7.29
C TYR A 26 -1.56 -1.55 6.58
N CYS A 27 -1.56 -1.19 5.28
CA CYS A 27 -2.81 -1.00 4.53
C CYS A 27 -3.10 -2.11 3.51
N GLU A 28 -2.22 -3.11 3.42
CA GLU A 28 -2.33 -4.28 2.55
C GLU A 28 -2.28 -3.97 1.04
N TRP A 29 -1.94 -2.75 0.66
CA TRP A 29 -1.65 -2.38 -0.72
C TRP A 29 -0.52 -3.24 -1.29
N ALA A 30 -0.75 -3.94 -2.40
CA ALA A 30 0.29 -4.68 -3.10
C ALA A 30 1.05 -3.69 -3.98
N TYR A 31 2.31 -3.43 -3.64
CA TYR A 31 3.14 -2.58 -4.47
C TYR A 31 3.57 -3.33 -5.73
N VAL A 32 3.31 -2.75 -6.89
CA VAL A 32 3.56 -3.40 -8.20
C VAL A 32 4.52 -2.60 -9.10
N GLY A 33 5.00 -1.44 -8.63
CA GLY A 33 6.03 -0.65 -9.32
C GLY A 33 5.51 0.17 -10.49
N ILE A 34 4.19 0.37 -10.59
CA ILE A 34 3.54 1.18 -11.64
C ILE A 34 2.68 2.30 -11.05
N GLU A 35 2.66 2.47 -9.73
CA GLU A 35 1.80 3.43 -9.05
C GLU A 35 2.13 4.90 -9.35
N ASP A 36 3.29 5.19 -9.93
CA ASP A 36 3.69 6.50 -10.42
C ASP A 36 3.16 6.82 -11.82
N VAL A 37 2.75 5.80 -12.59
CA VAL A 37 2.18 5.94 -13.94
C VAL A 37 0.68 5.67 -14.00
N LEU A 38 0.08 5.13 -12.93
CA LEU A 38 -1.36 4.97 -12.80
C LEU A 38 -2.04 6.32 -12.55
N GLU A 39 -3.15 6.56 -13.25
CA GLU A 39 -4.04 7.66 -12.91
C GLU A 39 -4.76 7.39 -11.57
N GLU A 40 -5.13 8.45 -10.83
CA GLU A 40 -5.69 8.31 -9.47
C GLU A 40 -6.96 7.44 -9.39
N ASP A 41 -7.77 7.45 -10.46
CA ASP A 41 -9.02 6.71 -10.60
C ASP A 41 -8.85 5.39 -11.39
N GLU A 42 -7.65 5.08 -11.87
CA GLU A 42 -7.35 3.87 -12.64
C GLU A 42 -7.27 2.65 -11.73
N GLN A 43 -7.79 1.52 -12.21
CA GLN A 43 -7.70 0.23 -11.53
C GLN A 43 -6.73 -0.68 -12.27
N GLU A 44 -5.99 -1.46 -11.48
CA GLU A 44 -5.10 -2.49 -12.00
C GLU A 44 -5.43 -3.86 -11.40
N ALA A 45 -4.83 -4.91 -11.95
CA ALA A 45 -5.22 -6.30 -11.72
C ALA A 45 -4.94 -6.83 -10.30
N PHE A 46 -3.96 -6.27 -9.57
CA PHE A 46 -3.48 -6.79 -8.28
C PHE A 46 -4.23 -6.22 -7.07
N ASN A 47 -4.65 -4.96 -7.10
CA ASN A 47 -5.34 -4.30 -5.99
C ASN A 47 -6.85 -4.18 -6.19
N LEU A 48 -7.36 -4.41 -7.40
CA LEU A 48 -8.81 -4.40 -7.72
C LEU A 48 -9.54 -3.09 -7.33
N MET A 49 -8.81 -2.01 -7.13
CA MET A 49 -9.33 -0.68 -6.83
C MET A 49 -8.31 0.38 -7.21
N SER A 50 -8.78 1.64 -7.27
CA SER A 50 -7.94 2.78 -7.58
C SER A 50 -7.09 3.23 -6.40
N LEU A 51 -6.01 3.97 -6.67
CA LEU A 51 -5.21 4.62 -5.64
C LEU A 51 -6.07 5.56 -4.77
N LYS A 52 -7.00 6.27 -5.38
CA LYS A 52 -7.94 7.17 -4.70
C LYS A 52 -8.89 6.44 -3.77
N ASP A 53 -9.44 5.30 -4.18
CA ASP A 53 -10.33 4.49 -3.35
C ASP A 53 -9.57 3.90 -2.16
N ALA A 54 -8.37 3.37 -2.39
CA ALA A 54 -7.51 2.85 -1.33
C ALA A 54 -7.12 3.93 -0.31
N ARG A 55 -6.76 5.15 -0.76
CA ARG A 55 -6.50 6.30 0.13
C ARG A 55 -7.75 6.73 0.88
N THR A 56 -8.93 6.58 0.29
CA THR A 56 -10.22 6.88 0.94
C THR A 56 -10.52 5.88 2.06
N LEU A 57 -10.30 4.58 1.84
CA LEU A 57 -10.40 3.54 2.87
C LEU A 57 -9.40 3.78 4.00
N PHE A 58 -8.15 4.11 3.64
CA PHE A 58 -7.11 4.42 4.61
C PHE A 58 -7.50 5.58 5.55
N LYS A 59 -8.06 6.67 5.01
CA LYS A 59 -8.56 7.80 5.80
C LYS A 59 -9.70 7.43 6.75
N LYS A 60 -10.46 6.37 6.44
CA LYS A 60 -11.51 5.81 7.30
C LYS A 60 -10.98 4.83 8.34
N GLY A 61 -9.66 4.58 8.37
CA GLY A 61 -9.05 3.62 9.26
C GLY A 61 -9.21 2.17 8.79
N LEU A 62 -9.35 1.94 7.48
CA LEU A 62 -9.51 0.62 6.89
C LEU A 62 -8.33 0.25 5.96
N THR A 63 -8.06 -1.05 5.81
CA THR A 63 -7.17 -1.62 4.79
C THR A 63 -7.86 -1.61 3.42
N LYS A 64 -7.16 -2.04 2.37
CA LYS A 64 -7.77 -2.17 1.03
C LYS A 64 -8.90 -3.21 0.99
N TRP A 65 -8.95 -4.16 1.91
CA TRP A 65 -10.04 -5.15 1.98
C TRP A 65 -11.26 -4.64 2.77
N GLY A 66 -11.17 -3.44 3.35
CA GLY A 66 -12.22 -2.88 4.19
C GLY A 66 -12.15 -3.34 5.65
N ASP A 67 -11.10 -4.07 6.03
CA ASP A 67 -10.83 -4.46 7.42
C ASP A 67 -10.24 -3.28 8.21
N PRO A 68 -10.42 -3.21 9.53
CA PRO A 68 -9.76 -2.18 10.35
C PRO A 68 -8.24 -2.22 10.20
N LEU A 69 -7.60 -1.06 10.06
CA LEU A 69 -6.14 -0.98 10.05
C LEU A 69 -5.57 -1.61 11.33
N PRO A 70 -4.48 -2.39 11.22
CA PRO A 70 -3.81 -2.91 12.40
C PRO A 70 -3.34 -1.75 13.28
N GLN A 71 -3.18 -1.99 14.58
CA GLN A 71 -2.60 -0.96 15.45
C GLN A 71 -1.20 -0.62 14.91
N ARG A 72 -0.93 0.68 14.67
CA ARG A 72 0.43 1.10 14.33
C ARG A 72 1.37 0.53 15.39
N PRO A 73 2.41 -0.24 15.02
CA PRO A 73 3.39 -0.65 16.00
C PRO A 73 3.91 0.63 16.65
N LYS A 74 3.78 0.74 17.98
CA LYS A 74 4.34 1.88 18.71
C LYS A 74 5.81 1.94 18.31
N ALA A 75 6.23 3.06 17.72
CA ALA A 75 7.63 3.32 17.47
C ALA A 75 8.35 3.09 18.81
N LYS A 76 9.25 2.10 18.84
CA LYS A 76 10.13 1.88 19.99
C LYS A 76 11.20 2.95 20.01
#